data_AF-A0A5J5CVT5-F1
#
_entry.id   AF-A0A5J5CVT5-F1
#
_cell.length_a   1.000
_cell.length_b   1.000
_cell.length_c   1.000
_cell.angle_alpha   90.00
_cell.angle_beta   90.00
_cell.angle_gamma   90.00
#
_symmetry.space_group_name_H-M   'P 1'
#
loop_
_entity.id
_entity.type
_entity.pdbx_description
1 polymer ?
#
loop_
_entity_poly.entity_id
_entity_poly.type
_entity_poly.pdbx_seq_one_letter_code
_entity_poly.pdbx_strand_id
1 'polypeptide(L)'
;MDSLWSPLGLGVAAGLGCGLVLGWYLRARLGPTSTSLMAAMGNATGEASVMGEGGEFKMILVVRNDLKMGKGKVAAQCSHAAVAAYKQVQRRNAELLKQWEYCGQPKVVVKAPDEDTLIDLLGHAKEVGLPVSLIQDAGRTQIAPGSRTVLGIGPGPADLIDQVTGDLKLY
;
A
#
# COMPACT_ATOMS: atom_id res chain seq x y z
N MET A 1 21.37 56.19 25.36
CA MET A 1 20.20 55.39 24.94
C MET A 1 20.13 55.54 23.43
N ASP A 2 21.04 54.93 22.64
CA ASP A 2 21.25 55.37 21.25
C ASP A 2 21.56 54.20 20.29
N SER A 3 20.78 53.12 20.36
CA SER A 3 20.97 51.94 19.49
C SER A 3 19.82 51.68 18.50
N LEU A 4 18.75 52.48 18.52
CA LEU A 4 17.52 52.17 17.77
C LEU A 4 17.47 52.77 16.34
N TRP A 5 18.44 53.61 15.97
CA TRP A 5 18.41 54.39 14.71
C TRP A 5 19.56 54.05 13.76
N SER A 6 20.07 52.81 13.80
CA SER A 6 21.03 52.33 12.80
C SER A 6 20.30 51.90 11.50
N PRO A 7 20.92 52.03 10.31
CA PRO A 7 20.33 51.62 9.04
C PRO A 7 19.89 50.14 9.01
N LEU A 8 20.57 49.30 9.79
CA LEU A 8 20.23 47.88 10.00
C LEU A 8 18.97 47.70 10.87
N GLY A 9 18.76 48.52 11.89
CA GLY A 9 17.56 48.47 12.75
C GLY A 9 16.29 48.87 12.00
N LEU A 10 16.39 49.90 11.13
CA LEU A 10 15.30 50.32 10.25
C LEU A 10 14.93 49.25 9.22
N GLY A 11 15.91 48.52 8.67
CA GLY A 11 15.69 47.43 7.73
C GLY A 11 14.94 46.24 8.34
N VAL A 12 15.29 45.84 9.56
CA VAL A 12 14.63 44.73 10.28
C VAL A 12 13.19 45.09 10.68
N ALA A 13 12.96 46.32 11.14
CA ALA A 13 11.62 46.80 11.49
C ALA A 13 10.68 46.86 10.28
N ALA A 14 11.17 47.33 9.12
CA ALA A 14 10.40 47.36 7.88
C ALA A 14 10.07 45.95 7.35
N GLY A 15 11.02 45.01 7.45
CA GLY A 15 10.82 43.61 7.03
C GLY A 15 9.75 42.86 7.82
N LEU A 16 9.73 43.03 9.15
CA LEU A 16 8.72 42.39 10.02
C LEU A 16 7.32 42.98 9.82
N GLY A 17 7.21 44.30 9.60
CA GLY A 17 5.94 44.97 9.34
C GLY A 17 5.28 44.49 8.04
N CYS A 18 6.04 44.41 6.95
CA CYS A 18 5.53 43.92 5.66
C CYS A 18 5.09 42.45 5.72
N GLY A 19 5.85 41.58 6.43
CA GLY A 19 5.52 40.16 6.57
C GLY A 19 4.21 39.89 7.31
N LEU A 20 3.92 40.66 8.36
CA LEU A 20 2.68 40.51 9.14
C LEU A 20 1.44 40.96 8.34
N VAL A 21 1.55 42.05 7.56
CA VAL A 21 0.46 42.55 6.72
C VAL A 21 0.17 41.59 5.55
N LEU A 22 1.20 41.06 4.89
CA LEU A 22 1.05 40.03 3.85
C LEU A 22 0.46 38.73 4.41
N GLY A 23 0.88 38.30 5.61
CA GLY A 23 0.33 37.13 6.28
C GLY A 23 -1.15 37.29 6.64
N TRP A 24 -1.55 38.47 7.14
CA TRP A 24 -2.95 38.78 7.42
C TRP A 24 -3.80 38.88 6.15
N TYR A 25 -3.26 39.45 5.08
CA TYR A 25 -3.94 39.55 3.79
C TYR A 25 -4.17 38.17 3.15
N LEU A 26 -3.17 37.28 3.21
CA LEU A 26 -3.28 35.90 2.73
C LEU A 26 -4.28 35.09 3.56
N ARG A 27 -4.28 35.25 4.89
CA ARG A 27 -5.24 34.60 5.79
C ARG A 27 -6.67 35.11 5.61
N ALA A 28 -6.86 36.38 5.25
CA ALA A 28 -8.18 36.93 4.96
C ALA A 28 -8.72 36.48 3.58
N ARG A 29 -7.84 36.17 2.62
CA ARG A 29 -8.19 35.66 1.28
C ARG A 29 -8.45 34.14 1.27
N LEU A 30 -7.80 33.39 2.16
CA LEU A 30 -7.99 31.95 2.35
C LEU A 30 -8.86 31.75 3.60
N GLY A 31 -10.19 31.84 3.40
CA GLY A 31 -11.18 31.81 4.48
C GLY A 31 -11.09 30.57 5.40
N PRO A 32 -11.65 30.66 6.62
CA PRO A 32 -11.59 29.57 7.59
C PRO A 32 -12.42 28.37 7.12
N THR A 33 -11.81 27.18 7.14
CA THR A 33 -12.49 25.92 6.85
C THR A 33 -13.54 25.65 7.93
N SER A 34 -14.79 25.54 7.49
CA SER A 34 -16.01 25.48 8.29
C SER A 34 -16.02 24.33 9.31
N THR A 35 -15.90 24.64 10.60
CA THR A 35 -16.07 23.72 11.74
C THR A 35 -17.50 23.14 11.83
N SER A 36 -18.44 23.69 11.07
CA SER A 36 -19.87 23.35 11.10
C SER A 36 -20.25 22.00 10.48
N LEU A 37 -19.40 21.39 9.65
CA LEU A 37 -19.70 20.09 9.01
C LEU A 37 -19.43 18.89 9.94
N MET A 38 -18.57 19.04 10.94
CA MET A 38 -18.22 17.95 11.85
C MET A 38 -19.27 17.67 12.93
N ALA A 39 -20.15 18.64 13.23
CA ALA A 39 -21.16 18.50 14.27
C ALA A 39 -22.41 17.71 13.80
N ALA A 40 -22.64 17.55 12.49
CA ALA A 40 -23.89 17.01 11.95
C ALA A 40 -23.89 15.47 11.77
N MET A 41 -22.76 14.78 11.92
CA MET A 41 -22.64 13.33 11.65
C MET A 41 -22.71 12.45 12.90
N GLY A 42 -22.97 13.04 14.08
CA GLY A 42 -22.86 12.36 15.38
C GLY A 42 -24.03 11.46 15.80
N ASN A 43 -24.97 11.09 14.91
CA ASN A 43 -26.10 10.28 15.37
C ASN A 43 -26.64 9.30 14.31
N ALA A 44 -25.99 8.14 14.21
CA ALA A 44 -26.63 6.91 13.72
C ALA A 44 -25.98 5.73 14.45
N THR A 45 -26.74 5.15 15.36
CA THR A 45 -26.43 3.96 16.14
C THR A 45 -26.31 2.72 15.25
N GLY A 46 -25.19 2.03 15.36
CA GLY A 46 -25.01 0.65 14.92
C GLY A 46 -23.69 0.15 15.50
N GLU A 47 -23.73 -0.92 16.27
CA GLU A 47 -22.53 -1.62 16.76
C GLU A 47 -21.79 -2.24 15.56
N ALA A 48 -21.05 -1.42 14.82
CA ALA A 48 -20.08 -1.87 13.85
C ALA A 48 -18.74 -2.02 14.57
N SER A 49 -18.20 -3.24 14.55
CA SER A 49 -16.83 -3.55 14.93
C SER A 49 -15.88 -2.47 14.41
N VAL A 50 -14.99 -2.01 15.30
CA VAL A 50 -13.96 -1.00 15.01
C VAL A 50 -13.00 -1.52 13.94
N MET A 51 -13.39 -1.39 12.68
CA MET A 51 -12.52 -1.42 11.51
C MET A 51 -12.83 -0.12 10.77
N GLY A 52 -11.83 0.75 10.67
CA GLY A 52 -11.98 2.04 9.99
C GLY A 52 -12.49 1.86 8.57
N GLU A 53 -12.98 2.94 7.96
CA GLU A 53 -13.59 3.00 6.62
C GLU A 53 -12.74 2.41 5.46
N GLY A 54 -11.51 1.92 5.72
CA GLY A 54 -10.76 1.08 4.79
C GLY A 54 -11.11 -0.39 5.03
N GLY A 55 -11.84 -1.00 4.09
CA GLY A 55 -12.23 -2.43 4.14
C GLY A 55 -11.06 -3.41 4.29
N GLU A 56 -11.32 -4.72 4.18
CA GLU A 56 -10.27 -5.72 4.36
C GLU A 56 -9.19 -5.64 3.27
N PHE A 57 -7.91 -5.73 3.66
CA PHE A 57 -6.77 -5.84 2.75
C PHE A 57 -6.06 -7.17 2.95
N LYS A 58 -5.58 -7.77 1.87
CA LYS A 58 -4.77 -9.01 1.94
C LYS A 58 -3.72 -9.11 0.85
N MET A 59 -2.88 -10.13 0.95
CA MET A 59 -1.95 -10.56 -0.09
C MET A 59 -2.17 -12.05 -0.36
N ILE A 60 -2.17 -12.45 -1.62
CA ILE A 60 -2.24 -13.85 -2.04
C ILE A 60 -0.91 -14.29 -2.61
N LEU A 61 -0.48 -15.48 -2.22
CA LEU A 61 0.73 -16.14 -2.72
C LEU A 61 0.30 -17.38 -3.48
N VAL A 62 0.29 -17.30 -4.81
CA VAL A 62 -0.10 -18.38 -5.70
C VAL A 62 1.11 -19.25 -6.01
N VAL A 63 1.10 -20.49 -5.54
CA VAL A 63 2.20 -21.45 -5.71
C VAL A 63 1.90 -22.39 -6.87
N ARG A 64 2.87 -22.59 -7.77
CA ARG A 64 2.78 -23.64 -8.79
C ARG A 64 2.89 -25.04 -8.21
N ASN A 65 1.86 -25.85 -8.44
CA ASN A 65 1.73 -27.20 -7.87
C ASN A 65 2.30 -28.32 -8.76
N ASP A 66 2.46 -28.09 -10.06
CA ASP A 66 3.12 -29.01 -10.99
C ASP A 66 4.60 -29.22 -10.64
N LEU A 67 5.25 -28.19 -10.10
CA LEU A 67 6.66 -28.19 -9.70
C LEU A 67 7.01 -29.10 -8.52
N LYS A 68 6.01 -29.66 -7.82
CA LYS A 68 6.18 -30.55 -6.64
C LYS A 68 7.23 -30.07 -5.62
N MET A 69 7.28 -28.76 -5.38
CA MET A 69 8.22 -28.17 -4.44
C MET A 69 8.00 -28.71 -3.03
N GLY A 70 9.08 -29.06 -2.33
CA GLY A 70 9.03 -29.41 -0.92
C GLY A 70 8.64 -28.21 -0.04
N LYS A 71 8.08 -28.48 1.14
CA LYS A 71 7.54 -27.47 2.08
C LYS A 71 8.52 -26.30 2.36
N GLY A 72 9.79 -26.61 2.60
CA GLY A 72 10.81 -25.60 2.87
C GLY A 72 11.08 -24.68 1.67
N LYS A 73 11.09 -25.24 0.45
CA LYS A 73 11.24 -24.44 -0.78
C LYS A 73 10.02 -23.56 -1.01
N VAL A 74 8.81 -24.07 -0.79
CA VAL A 74 7.57 -23.27 -0.91
C VAL A 74 7.58 -22.09 0.05
N ALA A 75 7.94 -22.33 1.32
CA ALA A 75 8.06 -21.26 2.32
C ALA A 75 9.07 -20.18 1.90
N ALA A 76 10.24 -20.58 1.39
CA ALA A 76 11.25 -19.64 0.90
C ALA A 76 10.75 -18.82 -0.30
N GLN A 77 10.13 -19.47 -1.30
CA GLN A 77 9.61 -18.80 -2.49
C GLN A 77 8.44 -17.86 -2.18
N CYS A 78 7.53 -18.27 -1.29
CA CYS A 78 6.48 -17.41 -0.73
C CYS A 78 7.06 -16.19 -0.01
N SER A 79 8.12 -16.38 0.78
CA SER A 79 8.80 -15.27 1.47
C SER A 79 9.44 -14.30 0.48
N HIS A 80 10.07 -14.80 -0.60
CA HIS A 80 10.60 -13.96 -1.66
C HIS A 80 9.50 -13.13 -2.34
N ALA A 81 8.37 -13.75 -2.67
CA ALA A 81 7.21 -13.07 -3.28
C ALA A 81 6.66 -11.97 -2.37
N ALA A 82 6.47 -12.26 -1.08
CA ALA A 82 5.95 -11.31 -0.11
C ALA A 82 6.89 -10.11 0.10
N VAL A 83 8.19 -10.34 0.25
CA VAL A 83 9.18 -9.25 0.42
C VAL A 83 9.32 -8.42 -0.85
N ALA A 84 9.26 -9.04 -2.03
CA ALA A 84 9.28 -8.33 -3.30
C ALA A 84 8.05 -7.42 -3.46
N ALA A 85 6.85 -7.95 -3.17
CA ALA A 85 5.60 -7.19 -3.19
C ALA A 85 5.62 -6.04 -2.17
N TYR A 86 6.05 -6.30 -0.93
CA TYR A 86 6.21 -5.26 0.10
C TYR A 86 7.08 -4.11 -0.39
N LYS A 87 8.29 -4.40 -0.89
CA LYS A 87 9.22 -3.37 -1.38
C LYS A 87 8.68 -2.61 -2.59
N GLN A 88 7.91 -3.28 -3.45
CA GLN A 88 7.27 -2.65 -4.61
C GLN A 88 6.20 -1.67 -4.15
N VAL A 89 5.30 -2.08 -3.26
CA VAL A 89 4.20 -1.23 -2.77
C VAL A 89 4.71 -0.11 -1.90
N GLN A 90 5.69 -0.36 -1.02
CA GLN A 90 6.31 0.68 -0.18
C GLN A 90 6.80 1.88 -1.00
N ARG A 91 7.32 1.65 -2.21
CA ARG A 91 7.82 2.71 -3.10
C ARG A 91 6.74 3.38 -3.93
N ARG A 92 5.64 2.69 -4.22
CA ARG A 92 4.63 3.13 -5.19
C ARG A 92 3.36 3.66 -4.54
N ASN A 93 2.96 3.08 -3.41
CA ASN A 93 1.72 3.39 -2.70
C ASN A 93 1.87 3.07 -1.21
N ALA A 94 2.50 3.98 -0.46
CA ALA A 94 2.74 3.80 0.97
C ALA A 94 1.44 3.76 1.80
N GLU A 95 0.37 4.43 1.35
CA GLU A 95 -0.92 4.40 2.06
C GLU A 95 -1.59 3.03 1.96
N LEU A 96 -1.59 2.42 0.77
CA LEU A 96 -2.09 1.05 0.61
C LEU A 96 -1.31 0.06 1.49
N LEU A 97 0.02 0.22 1.57
CA LEU A 97 0.85 -0.63 2.43
C LEU A 97 0.41 -0.49 3.89
N LYS A 98 0.22 0.74 4.35
CA LYS A 98 -0.19 1.07 5.72
C LYS A 98 -1.57 0.48 6.05
N GLN A 99 -2.53 0.54 5.12
CA GLN A 99 -3.84 -0.09 5.30
C GLN A 99 -3.73 -1.61 5.49
N TRP A 100 -2.94 -2.28 4.65
CA TRP A 100 -2.69 -3.71 4.80
C TRP A 100 -1.96 -4.05 6.11
N GLU A 101 -1.00 -3.24 6.53
CA GLU A 101 -0.32 -3.40 7.82
C GLU A 101 -1.28 -3.23 9.00
N TYR A 102 -2.21 -2.27 8.95
CA TYR A 102 -3.27 -2.11 9.95
C TYR A 102 -4.20 -3.31 10.04
N CYS A 103 -4.45 -4.00 8.92
CA CYS A 103 -5.20 -5.26 8.91
C CYS A 103 -4.39 -6.46 9.46
N GLY A 104 -3.18 -6.24 9.99
CA GLY A 104 -2.31 -7.33 10.46
C GLY A 104 -1.57 -8.03 9.33
N GLN A 105 -1.42 -7.38 8.17
CA GLN A 105 -0.65 -7.85 7.01
C GLN A 105 -0.98 -9.30 6.58
N PRO A 106 -2.26 -9.68 6.42
CA PRO A 106 -2.65 -11.06 6.18
C PRO A 106 -2.15 -11.55 4.82
N LYS A 107 -1.71 -12.80 4.80
CA LYS A 107 -1.17 -13.50 3.62
C LYS A 107 -1.82 -14.87 3.53
N VAL A 108 -2.38 -15.21 2.37
CA VAL A 108 -2.98 -16.53 2.13
C VAL A 108 -2.25 -17.20 0.99
N VAL A 109 -1.93 -18.49 1.17
CA VAL A 109 -1.22 -19.29 0.18
C VAL A 109 -2.22 -20.19 -0.54
N VAL A 110 -2.28 -20.05 -1.85
CA VAL A 110 -3.15 -20.83 -2.76
C VAL A 110 -2.30 -21.53 -3.81
N LYS A 111 -2.90 -22.43 -4.59
CA LYS A 111 -2.20 -23.18 -5.63
C LYS A 111 -2.79 -22.98 -7.02
N ALA A 112 -1.88 -22.81 -7.98
CA ALA A 112 -2.15 -22.91 -9.41
C ALA A 112 -1.67 -24.29 -9.93
N PRO A 113 -2.36 -24.89 -10.90
CA PRO A 113 -1.96 -26.18 -11.45
C PRO A 113 -0.63 -26.11 -12.21
N ASP A 114 -0.36 -25.02 -12.94
CA ASP A 114 0.74 -24.90 -13.91
C ASP A 114 1.22 -23.45 -14.12
N GLU A 115 2.17 -23.26 -15.05
CA GLU A 115 2.71 -21.93 -15.40
C GLU A 115 1.71 -21.06 -16.14
N ASP A 116 0.93 -21.63 -17.04
CA ASP A 116 0.00 -20.87 -17.88
C ASP A 116 -1.06 -20.21 -17.00
N THR A 117 -1.64 -20.96 -16.06
CA THR A 117 -2.56 -20.40 -15.06
C THR A 117 -1.91 -19.28 -14.24
N LEU A 118 -0.62 -19.44 -13.88
CA LEU A 118 0.12 -18.41 -13.14
C LEU A 118 0.27 -17.11 -13.96
N ILE A 119 0.45 -17.22 -15.28
CA ILE A 119 0.58 -16.08 -16.19
C ILE A 119 -0.76 -15.41 -16.46
N ASP A 120 -1.84 -16.19 -16.59
CA ASP A 120 -3.19 -15.65 -16.74
C ASP A 120 -3.59 -14.83 -15.50
N LEU A 121 -3.35 -15.36 -14.30
CA LEU A 121 -3.56 -14.65 -13.04
C LEU A 121 -2.71 -13.37 -12.94
N LEU A 122 -1.46 -13.40 -13.40
CA LEU A 122 -0.59 -12.23 -13.46
C LEU A 122 -1.14 -11.15 -14.40
N GLY A 123 -1.67 -11.55 -15.56
CA GLY A 123 -2.32 -10.65 -16.51
C GLY A 123 -3.55 -9.99 -15.89
N HIS A 124 -4.48 -10.82 -15.41
CA HIS A 124 -5.72 -10.35 -14.79
C HIS A 124 -5.47 -9.43 -13.59
N ALA A 125 -4.53 -9.77 -12.70
CA ALA A 125 -4.17 -8.91 -11.56
C ALA A 125 -3.66 -7.54 -12.01
N LYS A 126 -2.86 -7.47 -13.08
CA LYS A 126 -2.37 -6.19 -13.63
C LYS A 126 -3.50 -5.37 -14.25
N GLU A 127 -4.43 -6.02 -14.96
CA GLU A 127 -5.57 -5.36 -15.59
C GLU A 127 -6.47 -4.67 -14.56
N VAL A 128 -6.71 -5.31 -13.41
CA VAL A 128 -7.48 -4.73 -12.31
C VAL A 128 -6.64 -3.78 -11.42
N GLY A 129 -5.37 -3.55 -11.76
CA GLY A 129 -4.51 -2.57 -11.08
C GLY A 129 -3.89 -3.05 -9.77
N LEU A 130 -3.84 -4.37 -9.51
CA LEU A 130 -3.22 -4.93 -8.31
C LEU A 130 -1.68 -4.98 -8.43
N PRO A 131 -0.95 -4.72 -7.33
CA PRO A 131 0.49 -4.99 -7.27
C PRO A 131 0.77 -6.49 -7.47
N VAL A 132 1.83 -6.81 -8.21
CA VAL A 132 2.22 -8.19 -8.51
C VAL A 132 3.73 -8.40 -8.38
N SER A 133 4.12 -9.55 -7.84
CA SER A 133 5.51 -10.01 -7.75
C SER A 133 5.64 -11.44 -8.27
N LEU A 134 6.37 -11.64 -9.37
CA LEU A 134 6.60 -12.96 -9.94
C LEU A 134 8.00 -13.44 -9.59
N ILE A 135 8.09 -14.58 -8.91
CA ILE A 135 9.36 -15.18 -8.47
C ILE A 135 9.79 -16.29 -9.43
N GLN A 136 11.09 -16.32 -9.69
CA GLN A 136 11.74 -17.36 -10.48
C GLN A 136 12.80 -18.06 -9.62
N ASP A 137 12.93 -19.38 -9.79
CA ASP A 137 14.00 -20.12 -9.16
C ASP A 137 15.33 -19.87 -9.88
N ALA A 138 16.36 -19.50 -9.12
CA ALA A 138 17.69 -19.21 -9.67
C ALA A 138 18.48 -20.48 -10.04
N GLY A 139 17.85 -21.67 -10.02
CA GLY A 139 18.48 -22.92 -10.42
C GLY A 139 19.42 -23.53 -9.38
N ARG A 140 19.29 -23.16 -8.10
CA ARG A 140 20.08 -23.76 -6.99
C ARG A 140 19.45 -25.02 -6.41
N THR A 141 18.43 -25.56 -7.07
CA THR A 141 17.64 -26.71 -6.60
C THR A 141 17.22 -27.61 -7.76
N GLN A 142 16.43 -28.64 -7.47
CA GLN A 142 15.96 -29.69 -8.39
C GLN A 142 15.00 -29.23 -9.51
N ILE A 143 14.69 -27.93 -9.62
CA ILE A 143 13.81 -27.37 -10.66
C ILE A 143 14.66 -26.70 -11.73
N ALA A 144 14.19 -26.73 -12.97
CA ALA A 144 14.84 -26.05 -14.08
C ALA A 144 15.14 -24.58 -13.73
N PRO A 145 16.36 -24.09 -13.95
CA PRO A 145 16.70 -22.68 -13.74
C PRO A 145 15.75 -21.77 -14.52
N GLY A 146 15.28 -20.69 -13.89
CA GLY A 146 14.38 -19.71 -14.51
C GLY A 146 12.89 -20.08 -14.45
N SER A 147 12.53 -21.27 -13.94
CA SER A 147 11.12 -21.62 -13.72
C SER A 147 10.46 -20.61 -12.79
N ARG A 148 9.31 -20.08 -13.22
CA ARG A 148 8.43 -19.25 -12.39
C ARG A 148 7.81 -20.13 -11.32
N THR A 149 7.88 -19.74 -10.05
CA THR A 149 7.51 -20.60 -8.92
C THR A 149 6.28 -20.09 -8.17
N VAL A 150 6.29 -18.82 -7.79
CA VAL A 150 5.26 -18.18 -6.97
C VAL A 150 4.93 -16.81 -7.55
N LEU A 151 3.64 -16.51 -7.63
CA LEU A 151 3.10 -15.18 -7.91
C LEU A 151 2.53 -14.60 -6.63
N GLY A 152 3.04 -13.45 -6.19
CA GLY A 152 2.41 -12.60 -5.19
C GLY A 152 1.42 -11.64 -5.87
N ILE A 153 0.18 -11.60 -5.38
CA ILE A 153 -0.85 -10.64 -5.77
C ILE A 153 -1.22 -9.81 -4.54
N GLY A 154 -1.15 -8.50 -4.69
CA GLY A 154 -1.33 -7.54 -3.62
C GLY A 154 -0.01 -7.13 -2.92
N PRO A 155 -0.09 -6.48 -1.75
CA PRO A 155 -1.31 -6.24 -0.99
C PRO A 155 -2.34 -5.38 -1.73
N GLY A 156 -3.61 -5.52 -1.38
CA GLY A 156 -4.71 -4.76 -1.97
C GLY A 156 -6.05 -5.08 -1.30
N PRO A 157 -7.13 -4.37 -1.69
CA PRO A 157 -8.48 -4.63 -1.21
C PRO A 157 -8.88 -6.10 -1.45
N ALA A 158 -9.49 -6.74 -0.44
CA ALA A 158 -9.77 -8.17 -0.44
C ALA A 158 -10.76 -8.56 -1.55
N ASP A 159 -11.79 -7.73 -1.77
CA ASP A 159 -12.79 -7.86 -2.82
C ASP A 159 -12.18 -7.85 -4.23
N LEU A 160 -11.23 -6.93 -4.49
CA LEU A 160 -10.52 -6.85 -5.76
C LEU A 160 -9.58 -8.04 -5.97
N ILE A 161 -8.93 -8.51 -4.90
CA ILE A 161 -8.09 -9.72 -4.93
C ILE A 161 -8.92 -10.99 -5.19
N ASP A 162 -10.13 -11.07 -4.64
CA ASP A 162 -11.01 -12.23 -4.80
C ASP A 162 -11.57 -12.34 -6.22
N GLN A 163 -11.73 -11.22 -6.95
CA GLN A 163 -12.05 -11.25 -8.38
C GLN A 163 -10.99 -12.00 -9.20
N VAL A 164 -9.73 -12.02 -8.75
CA VAL A 164 -8.63 -12.69 -9.45
C VAL A 164 -8.39 -14.11 -8.93
N THR A 165 -8.52 -14.33 -7.62
CA THR A 165 -8.02 -15.54 -6.95
C THR A 165 -9.05 -16.34 -6.17
N GLY A 166 -10.30 -15.88 -6.10
CA GLY A 166 -11.34 -16.46 -5.23
C GLY A 166 -11.64 -17.95 -5.49
N ASP A 167 -11.46 -18.40 -6.73
CA ASP A 167 -11.71 -19.79 -7.12
C ASP A 167 -10.53 -20.75 -6.86
N LEU A 168 -9.36 -20.21 -6.52
CA LEU A 168 -8.16 -21.00 -6.29
C LEU A 168 -8.25 -21.76 -4.96
N LYS A 169 -7.73 -22.99 -4.96
CA LYS A 169 -7.68 -23.80 -3.74
C LYS A 169 -6.51 -23.37 -2.86
N LEU A 170 -6.70 -23.47 -1.54
CA LEU A 170 -5.61 -23.34 -0.57
C LEU A 170 -4.50 -24.36 -0.88
N TYR A 171 -3.24 -23.96 -0.66
CA TYR A 171 -2.05 -24.77 -0.97
C TYR A 171 -2.03 -26.07 -0.16
#